data_AF-A0A354CNN3-F1
#
_entry.id   AF-A0A354CNN3-F1
#
_cell.length_a   1.000
_cell.length_b   1.000
_cell.length_c   1.000
_cell.angle_alpha   90.00
_cell.angle_beta   90.00
_cell.angle_gamma   90.00
#
_symmetry.space_group_name_H-M   'P 1'
#
loop_
_entity.id
_entity.type
_entity.pdbx_description
1 polymer ?
#
loop_
_entity_poly.entity_id
_entity_poly.type
_entity_poly.pdbx_seq_one_letter_code
_entity_poly.pdbx_strand_id
1 'polypeptide(L)'
;LPQADVVITNPTHFAVALKYEANKGQAPVVIAKGADYLAFDIKAKAKEYGIEIVENKPLARILYNNVEIGAQIPPELYQAVAEVLAFVYSLKNNYNMDEGRR
;
A
#
# COMPACT_ATOMS: atom_id res chain seq x y z
N LEU A 1 -2.85 4.20 -10.03
CA LEU A 1 -1.45 4.53 -9.69
C LEU A 1 -1.11 5.73 -10.54
N PRO A 2 -1.02 6.93 -9.93
CA PRO A 2 0.08 7.32 -9.02
C PRO A 2 -0.34 7.67 -7.58
N GLN A 3 -1.62 7.65 -7.26
CA GLN A 3 -2.19 8.19 -6.03
C GLN A 3 -2.15 7.25 -4.82
N ALA A 4 -1.37 6.17 -4.86
CA ALA A 4 -1.27 5.22 -3.74
C ALA A 4 -0.25 5.73 -2.71
N ASP A 5 -0.50 5.42 -1.45
CA ASP A 5 0.46 5.65 -0.37
C ASP A 5 1.39 4.45 -0.18
N VAL A 6 0.87 3.25 -0.43
CA VAL A 6 1.60 1.98 -0.31
C VAL A 6 1.04 0.91 -1.25
N VAL A 7 1.89 0.00 -1.70
CA VAL A 7 1.50 -1.26 -2.34
C VAL A 7 1.88 -2.44 -1.46
N ILE A 8 0.89 -3.23 -1.04
CA ILE A 8 1.08 -4.44 -0.24
C ILE A 8 1.10 -5.65 -1.16
N THR A 9 2.09 -6.54 -1.01
CA THR A 9 2.31 -7.64 -1.96
C THR A 9 2.39 -9.01 -1.30
N ASN A 10 1.85 -10.00 -2.01
CA ASN A 10 2.24 -11.41 -1.92
C ASN A 10 3.06 -11.69 -3.19
N PRO A 11 4.39 -11.82 -3.12
CA PRO A 11 5.33 -11.40 -4.16
C PRO A 11 4.98 -11.67 -5.63
N THR A 12 4.70 -12.92 -5.96
CA THR A 12 4.42 -13.38 -7.33
C THR A 12 2.92 -13.52 -7.60
N HIS A 13 2.08 -13.31 -6.58
CA HIS A 13 0.67 -13.67 -6.61
C HIS A 13 -0.25 -12.47 -6.55
N PHE A 14 -0.04 -11.52 -5.63
CA PHE A 14 -0.95 -10.41 -5.41
C PHE A 14 -0.21 -9.10 -5.19
N ALA A 15 -0.78 -8.02 -5.71
CA ALA A 15 -0.44 -6.66 -5.33
C ALA A 15 -1.72 -5.86 -5.09
N VAL A 16 -1.78 -5.13 -3.99
CA VAL A 16 -2.91 -4.26 -3.61
C VAL A 16 -2.37 -2.89 -3.26
N ALA A 17 -2.82 -1.87 -3.97
CA ALA A 17 -2.48 -0.47 -3.72
C ALA A 17 -3.53 0.18 -2.83
N LEU A 18 -3.08 0.77 -1.73
CA LEU A 18 -3.93 1.50 -0.78
C LEU A 18 -3.67 2.99 -0.85
N LYS A 19 -4.74 3.77 -0.66
CA LYS A 19 -4.69 5.22 -0.44
C LYS A 19 -5.30 5.56 0.91
N TYR A 20 -4.65 6.41 1.69
CA TYR A 20 -5.13 6.88 2.97
C TYR A 20 -5.12 8.42 3.03
N GLU A 21 -6.30 9.00 3.21
CA GLU A 21 -6.46 10.45 3.34
C GLU A 21 -6.67 10.81 4.82
N ALA A 22 -5.56 10.95 5.56
CA ALA A 22 -5.57 11.20 7.01
C ALA A 22 -6.50 12.35 7.43
N ASN A 23 -6.55 13.42 6.63
CA ASN A 23 -7.33 14.63 6.91
C ASN A 23 -8.85 14.43 6.81
N LYS A 24 -9.33 13.31 6.24
CA LYS A 24 -10.76 13.03 6.10
C LYS A 24 -11.32 12.08 7.16
N GLY A 25 -10.46 11.51 8.01
CA GLY A 25 -10.88 10.54 9.04
C GLY A 25 -11.48 9.25 8.48
N GLN A 26 -11.26 8.95 7.19
CA GLN A 26 -11.79 7.77 6.53
C GLN A 26 -10.76 6.63 6.53
N ALA A 27 -11.24 5.39 6.56
CA ALA A 27 -10.36 4.23 6.44
C ALA A 27 -9.64 4.22 5.07
N PRO A 28 -8.44 3.60 4.99
CA PRO A 28 -7.73 3.41 3.72
C PRO A 28 -8.60 2.75 2.65
N VAL A 29 -8.45 3.19 1.41
CA VAL A 29 -9.22 2.71 0.25
C VAL A 29 -8.33 1.90 -0.67
N VAL A 30 -8.83 0.76 -1.16
CA VAL A 30 -8.17 0.01 -2.24
C VAL A 30 -8.36 0.76 -3.55
N ILE A 31 -7.27 1.22 -4.17
CA ILE A 31 -7.35 1.96 -5.45
C ILE A 31 -6.90 1.14 -6.66
N ALA A 32 -6.20 0.04 -6.42
CA ALA A 32 -5.87 -0.96 -7.44
C ALA A 32 -5.58 -2.30 -6.75
N LYS A 33 -5.96 -3.41 -7.39
CA LYS A 33 -5.54 -4.76 -6.99
C LYS A 33 -5.33 -5.61 -8.23
N GLY A 34 -4.41 -6.56 -8.16
CA GLY A 34 -4.11 -7.45 -9.27
C GLY A 34 -3.45 -8.74 -8.83
N ALA A 35 -3.63 -9.77 -9.65
CA ALA A 35 -2.98 -11.06 -9.49
C ALA A 35 -1.99 -11.34 -10.62
N ASP A 36 -1.00 -12.18 -10.33
CA ASP A 36 0.01 -12.69 -11.28
C ASP A 36 0.58 -11.56 -12.16
N TYR A 37 0.31 -11.58 -13.46
CA TYR A 37 0.78 -10.55 -14.41
C TYR A 37 0.41 -9.13 -13.97
N LEU A 38 -0.83 -8.90 -13.53
CA LEU A 38 -1.28 -7.58 -13.11
C LEU A 38 -0.61 -7.16 -11.79
N ALA A 39 -0.27 -8.12 -10.92
CA ALA A 39 0.51 -7.84 -9.71
C ALA A 39 1.93 -7.35 -10.06
N PHE A 40 2.57 -7.93 -11.07
CA PHE A 40 3.86 -7.47 -11.58
C PHE A 40 3.78 -6.05 -12.14
N ASP A 41 2.75 -5.76 -12.95
CA ASP A 41 2.56 -4.43 -13.53
C ASP A 41 2.30 -3.35 -12.47
N ILE A 42 1.45 -3.64 -11.48
CA ILE A 42 1.22 -2.75 -10.32
C ILE A 42 2.53 -2.44 -9.58
N LYS A 43 3.38 -3.46 -9.35
CA LYS A 43 4.68 -3.27 -8.69
C LYS A 43 5.65 -2.45 -9.55
N ALA A 44 5.67 -2.68 -10.86
CA ALA A 44 6.51 -1.91 -11.76
C ALA A 44 6.10 -0.43 -11.75
N LYS A 45 4.80 -0.15 -11.84
CA LYS A 45 4.25 1.22 -11.75
C LYS A 45 4.48 1.85 -10.37
N ALA A 46 4.39 1.08 -9.29
CA ALA A 46 4.70 1.58 -7.96
C ALA A 46 6.16 2.07 -7.85
N LYS A 47 7.11 1.29 -8.39
CA LYS A 47 8.52 1.71 -8.46
C LYS A 47 8.73 2.96 -9.30
N GLU A 48 8.08 3.05 -10.46
CA GLU A 48 8.15 4.22 -11.35
C GLU A 48 7.69 5.51 -10.64
N TYR A 49 6.67 5.43 -9.80
CA TYR A 49 6.13 6.56 -9.06
C TYR A 49 6.75 6.77 -7.67
N GLY A 50 7.76 5.98 -7.27
CA GLY A 50 8.36 6.06 -5.93
C GLY A 50 7.41 5.69 -4.79
N ILE A 51 6.43 4.81 -5.06
CA ILE A 51 5.50 4.30 -4.06
C ILE A 51 6.13 3.09 -3.36
N GLU A 52 6.13 3.13 -2.03
CA GLU A 52 6.68 2.04 -1.22
C GLU A 52 5.94 0.72 -1.44
N ILE A 53 6.71 -0.35 -1.58
CA ILE A 53 6.19 -1.71 -1.76
C ILE A 53 6.54 -2.52 -0.52
N VAL A 54 5.51 -2.97 0.20
CA VAL A 54 5.66 -3.75 1.44
C VAL A 54 5.21 -5.19 1.19
N GLU A 55 6.09 -6.15 1.49
CA GLU A 55 5.72 -7.57 1.44
C GLU A 55 4.98 -7.97 2.72
N ASN A 56 3.72 -8.40 2.57
CA ASN A 56 2.94 -8.99 3.65
C ASN A 56 1.94 -9.98 3.04
N LYS A 57 2.34 -11.26 2.95
CA LYS A 57 1.58 -12.29 2.24
C LYS A 57 0.17 -12.48 2.81
N PRO A 58 -0.04 -12.59 4.14
CA PRO A 58 -1.37 -12.71 4.72
C PRO A 58 -2.27 -11.52 4.38
N LEU A 59 -1.77 -10.30 4.61
CA LEU A 59 -2.56 -9.08 4.40
C LEU A 59 -2.90 -8.87 2.92
N ALA A 60 -1.93 -9.06 2.02
CA ALA A 60 -2.17 -8.96 0.58
C ALA A 60 -3.25 -9.95 0.10
N ARG A 61 -3.24 -11.18 0.60
CA ARG A 61 -4.24 -12.21 0.25
C ARG A 61 -5.63 -11.84 0.78
N ILE A 62 -5.72 -11.35 2.01
CA ILE A 62 -7.00 -10.93 2.59
C ILE A 62 -7.56 -9.72 1.85
N LEU A 63 -6.74 -8.69 1.60
CA LEU A 63 -7.15 -7.50 0.88
C LEU A 63 -7.61 -7.82 -0.55
N TYR A 64 -6.83 -8.63 -1.28
CA TYR A 64 -7.15 -8.99 -2.66
C TYR A 64 -8.50 -9.70 -2.78
N ASN A 65 -8.75 -10.66 -1.88
CA ASN A 65 -9.94 -11.51 -1.93
C ASN A 65 -11.21 -10.84 -1.36
N ASN A 66 -11.07 -9.94 -0.39
CA ASN A 66 -12.23 -9.48 0.41
C ASN A 66 -12.55 -7.98 0.25
N VAL A 67 -11.68 -7.19 -0.40
CA VAL A 67 -11.90 -5.74 -0.53
C VAL A 67 -11.89 -5.35 -2.00
N GLU A 68 -12.97 -4.72 -2.45
CA GLU A 68 -13.12 -4.26 -3.83
C GLU A 68 -12.37 -2.95 -4.11
N ILE A 69 -12.04 -2.73 -5.38
CA ILE A 69 -11.47 -1.44 -5.79
C ILE A 69 -12.50 -0.34 -5.55
N GLY A 70 -12.06 0.75 -4.92
CA GLY A 70 -12.90 1.87 -4.48
C GLY A 70 -13.50 1.69 -3.09
N ALA A 71 -13.43 0.50 -2.50
CA ALA A 71 -13.94 0.23 -1.16
C ALA A 71 -12.90 0.59 -0.08
N GLN A 72 -13.42 1.03 1.06
CA GLN A 72 -12.63 1.16 2.29
C GLN A 72 -12.27 -0.24 2.81
N ILE A 73 -11.09 -0.38 3.40
CA ILE A 73 -10.74 -1.59 4.13
C ILE A 73 -11.71 -1.76 5.31
N PRO A 74 -12.02 -3.00 5.72
CA PRO A 74 -12.92 -3.24 6.85
C PRO A 74 -12.16 -3.11 8.19
N PRO A 75 -12.87 -2.85 9.31
CA PRO A 75 -12.28 -2.57 10.62
C PRO A 75 -11.27 -3.60 11.13
N GLU A 76 -11.51 -4.88 10.85
CA GLU A 76 -10.62 -5.98 11.22
C GLU A 76 -9.22 -5.90 10.59
N LEU A 77 -9.05 -5.13 9.52
CA LEU A 77 -7.76 -4.90 8.87
C LEU A 77 -7.09 -3.59 9.28
N TYR A 78 -7.75 -2.75 10.09
CA TYR A 78 -7.24 -1.42 10.44
C TYR A 78 -5.87 -1.48 11.08
N GLN A 79 -5.68 -2.37 12.06
CA GLN A 79 -4.40 -2.45 12.77
C GLN A 79 -3.27 -2.90 11.84
N ALA A 80 -3.48 -3.96 11.07
CA ALA A 80 -2.47 -4.47 10.15
C ALA A 80 -2.10 -3.44 9.06
N VAL A 81 -3.08 -2.70 8.54
CA VAL A 81 -2.82 -1.63 7.57
C VAL A 81 -2.15 -0.42 8.21
N ALA A 82 -2.53 -0.04 9.44
CA ALA A 82 -1.91 1.06 10.17
C ALA A 82 -0.42 0.79 10.43
N GLU A 83 -0.05 -0.43 10.81
CA GLU A 83 1.35 -0.84 10.99
C GLU A 83 2.16 -0.69 9.69
N VAL A 84 1.59 -1.09 8.55
CA VAL A 84 2.22 -0.90 7.23
C VAL A 84 2.38 0.57 6.90
N LEU A 85 1.34 1.39 7.11
CA LEU A 85 1.41 2.83 6.83
C LEU A 85 2.42 3.54 7.74
N ALA A 86 2.47 3.17 9.03
CA ALA A 86 3.44 3.71 9.97
C ALA A 86 4.88 3.39 9.54
N PHE A 87 5.14 2.15 9.09
CA PHE A 87 6.42 1.76 8.51
C PHE A 87 6.79 2.65 7.31
N VAL A 88 5.90 2.79 6.34
CA VAL A 88 6.11 3.65 5.15
C VAL A 88 6.40 5.10 5.53
N TYR A 89 5.67 5.67 6.48
CA TYR A 89 5.91 7.05 6.92
C TYR A 89 7.23 7.22 7.68
N SER A 90 7.64 6.23 8.47
CA SER A 90 8.95 6.26 9.14
C SER A 90 10.11 6.25 8.13
N LEU A 91 10.00 5.49 7.04
CA LEU A 91 10.99 5.49 5.97
C LEU A 91 11.08 6.86 5.31
N LYS A 92 9.95 7.44 4.93
CA LYS A 92 9.91 8.78 4.32
C LYS A 92 10.49 9.85 5.23
N ASN A 93 10.18 9.79 6.53
CA ASN A 93 10.73 10.73 7.50
C ASN A 93 12.26 10.58 7.65
N ASN A 94 12.78 9.35 7.65
CA ASN A 94 14.21 9.10 7.70
C ASN A 94 14.92 9.63 6.44
N TYR A 95 14.35 9.44 5.25
CA TYR A 95 14.89 10.03 4.02
C TYR A 95 15.01 11.55 4.09
N ASN A 96 13.97 12.23 4.58
CA ASN A 96 13.99 13.70 4.73
C ASN A 96 15.08 14.18 5.71
N MET A 97 15.37 13.39 6.75
CA MET A 97 16.41 13.71 7.74
C MET A 97 17.83 13.53 7.17
N ASP A 98 18.02 12.61 6.22
CA ASP A 98 19.31 12.37 5.57
C ASP A 98 19.61 13.42 4.48
N GLU A 99 18.59 13.90 3.77
CA GLU A 99 18.74 15.00 2.80
C GLU A 99 19.02 16.36 3.46
N GLY A 100 18.39 16.64 4.60
CA GLY A 100 18.60 17.91 5.33
C GLY A 100 19.95 18.03 6.05
N ARG A 101 20.78 16.98 6.05
CA ARG A 101 22.13 16.97 6.63
C ARG A 101 23.26 17.09 5.60
N ARG A 102 22.94 17.16 4.30
CA ARG A 102 23.90 17.38 3.21
C ARG A 102 23.86 18.83 2.74
#